data_AF-A0A1G6C9B9-F1
#
_entry.id   AF-A0A1G6C9B9-F1
#
_cell.length_a   1.000
_cell.length_b   1.000
_cell.length_c   1.000
_cell.angle_alpha   90.00
_cell.angle_beta   90.00
_cell.angle_gamma   90.00
#
_symmetry.space_group_name_H-M   'P 1'
#
loop_
_entity.id
_entity.type
_entity.pdbx_description
1 polymer ?
#
loop_
_entity_poly.entity_id
_entity_poly.type
_entity_poly.pdbx_seq_one_letter_code
_entity_poly.pdbx_strand_id
1 'polypeptide(L)'
;MSTHLTTLGVITAVEEGIAKINPGELHLRGKITSTATGNESCGIYADQDILIESGAITAEGGVAGISNYNTTGGVHGNISITGGTVNAKGTSVNLSGMGIYGYNQVNIQGGTVTAEGKGSAIIATNGNLSIGNGITKVSTKTSNGQCAVMTIGNGQTNFIDLGDGVVITKPVGGVVYAGNRILDEPNNVFAKEVVFEPASSGDDNNNDDNNNNNGNNNNGNNNNNNNNTNENGNENGNGGGNSDPQPPAENPTPKMELNASILYIKTGERCSRVTAKLTNDSIQSVTSYKPKIATASFSGNKITIKAGKKAGTAKMQVVSSAGNRCMLIVHVQNNKVTTKTIKLSKGSSTLKKGGSPLAIKVTVTPDKISTGEKVKVKLSKKGIVTVKYDEETGILTITPKKKGTCNILLTAGKKTKTIKVKVK
;
A
#
# COMPACT_ATOMS: atom_id res chain seq x y z
N MET A 1 -37.63 -23.88 -2.96
CA MET A 1 -37.75 -22.49 -2.47
C MET A 1 -36.33 -21.94 -2.39
N SER A 2 -35.98 -20.93 -3.20
CA SER A 2 -34.67 -20.27 -3.12
C SER A 2 -34.73 -19.26 -1.97
N THR A 3 -33.93 -19.46 -0.93
CA THR A 3 -33.85 -18.52 0.19
C THR A 3 -32.88 -17.42 -0.20
N HIS A 4 -33.38 -16.33 -0.79
CA HIS A 4 -32.56 -15.15 -1.10
C HIS A 4 -32.41 -14.30 0.17
N LEU A 5 -31.23 -14.32 0.77
CA LEU A 5 -30.89 -13.36 1.81
C LEU A 5 -30.23 -12.14 1.15
N THR A 6 -31.05 -11.13 0.84
CA THR A 6 -30.53 -9.82 0.43
C THR A 6 -30.26 -9.00 1.68
N THR A 7 -29.01 -8.95 2.11
CA THR A 7 -28.63 -8.16 3.30
C THR A 7 -28.26 -6.74 2.92
N LEU A 8 -29.06 -5.78 3.40
CA LEU A 8 -28.82 -4.34 3.29
C LEU A 8 -28.58 -3.79 4.70
N GLY A 9 -27.31 -3.61 5.09
CA GLY A 9 -26.98 -3.03 6.40
C GLY A 9 -25.66 -3.55 7.00
N VAL A 10 -25.33 -3.06 8.20
CA VAL A 10 -24.19 -3.54 9.01
C VAL A 10 -24.59 -4.83 9.69
N ILE A 11 -24.01 -5.94 9.25
CA ILE A 11 -24.09 -7.23 9.95
C ILE A 11 -22.74 -7.45 10.59
N THR A 12 -22.78 -7.65 11.91
CA THR A 12 -21.64 -8.08 12.72
C THR A 12 -21.99 -9.45 13.28
N ALA A 13 -21.42 -10.50 12.70
CA ALA A 13 -21.50 -11.85 13.28
C ALA A 13 -20.19 -12.14 14.02
N VAL A 14 -20.29 -12.64 15.24
CA VAL A 14 -19.17 -13.00 16.11
C VAL A 14 -19.39 -14.46 16.55
N GLU A 15 -18.30 -15.21 16.71
CA GLU A 15 -18.22 -16.65 17.05
C GLU A 15 -18.35 -17.62 15.86
N GLU A 16 -19.46 -17.64 15.13
CA GLU A 16 -19.67 -18.59 14.01
C GLU A 16 -19.61 -17.97 12.60
N GLY A 17 -19.40 -16.66 12.48
CA GLY A 17 -19.43 -15.95 11.20
C GLY A 17 -20.82 -15.82 10.59
N ILE A 18 -20.94 -15.28 9.37
CA ILE A 18 -22.18 -15.35 8.57
C ILE A 18 -22.21 -16.76 7.99
N ALA A 19 -22.63 -17.70 8.83
CA ALA A 19 -22.65 -19.11 8.50
C ALA A 19 -24.04 -19.55 8.03
N LYS A 20 -24.05 -20.13 6.81
CA LYS A 20 -25.01 -21.16 6.39
C LYS A 20 -26.36 -20.64 5.89
N ILE A 21 -26.38 -20.22 4.63
CA ILE A 21 -27.63 -20.24 3.85
C ILE A 21 -27.74 -21.61 3.17
N ASN A 22 -28.71 -22.39 3.61
CA ASN A 22 -29.05 -23.67 3.02
C ASN A 22 -30.57 -23.77 2.79
N PRO A 23 -31.05 -23.96 1.54
CA PRO A 23 -30.42 -23.70 0.25
C PRO A 23 -30.62 -22.24 -0.21
N GLY A 24 -29.61 -21.62 -0.81
CA GLY A 24 -29.79 -20.31 -1.45
C GLY A 24 -28.48 -19.62 -1.83
N GLU A 25 -28.54 -18.76 -2.84
CA GLU A 25 -27.46 -17.85 -3.19
C GLU A 25 -27.34 -16.73 -2.14
N LEU A 26 -26.11 -16.40 -1.76
CA LEU A 26 -25.83 -15.30 -0.83
C LEU A 26 -25.46 -14.05 -1.61
N HIS A 27 -26.34 -13.05 -1.60
CA HIS A 27 -26.11 -11.76 -2.28
C HIS A 27 -25.71 -10.69 -1.26
N LEU A 28 -24.49 -10.18 -1.38
CA LEU A 28 -23.90 -9.24 -0.43
C LEU A 28 -23.79 -7.84 -1.02
N ARG A 29 -24.38 -6.85 -0.32
CA ARG A 29 -24.29 -5.43 -0.65
C ARG A 29 -24.11 -4.58 0.62
N GLY A 30 -23.38 -3.48 0.54
CA GLY A 30 -23.22 -2.54 1.65
C GLY A 30 -22.03 -2.85 2.58
N LYS A 31 -22.08 -2.40 3.83
CA LYS A 31 -20.96 -2.58 4.79
C LYS A 31 -21.20 -3.83 5.63
N ILE A 32 -20.39 -4.87 5.46
CA ILE A 32 -20.54 -6.15 6.16
C ILE A 32 -19.23 -6.50 6.85
N THR A 33 -19.29 -6.87 8.13
CA THR A 33 -18.13 -7.34 8.89
C THR A 33 -18.47 -8.67 9.55
N SER A 34 -17.77 -9.74 9.18
CA SER A 34 -17.98 -11.04 9.79
C SER A 34 -16.68 -11.61 10.30
N THR A 35 -16.69 -12.06 11.56
CA THR A 35 -15.51 -12.63 12.21
C THR A 35 -15.91 -13.92 12.91
N ALA A 36 -15.27 -15.02 12.52
CA ALA A 36 -15.42 -16.33 13.14
C ALA A 36 -14.07 -16.74 13.75
N THR A 37 -14.09 -17.18 15.02
CA THR A 37 -12.88 -17.33 15.84
C THR A 37 -12.45 -18.80 16.03
N GLY A 38 -13.15 -19.74 15.41
CA GLY A 38 -12.81 -21.17 15.44
C GLY A 38 -11.80 -21.60 14.37
N ASN A 39 -10.98 -22.61 14.64
CA ASN A 39 -9.98 -23.12 13.67
C ASN A 39 -10.60 -23.69 12.38
N GLU A 40 -11.84 -24.18 12.46
CA GLU A 40 -12.63 -24.72 11.33
C GLU A 40 -13.67 -23.73 10.79
N SER A 41 -13.62 -22.48 11.26
CA SER A 41 -14.67 -21.51 10.97
C SER A 41 -14.44 -20.78 9.64
N CYS A 42 -15.53 -20.26 9.07
CA CYS A 42 -15.49 -19.38 7.91
C CYS A 42 -16.13 -18.04 8.30
N GLY A 43 -15.52 -16.92 7.90
CA GLY A 43 -16.11 -15.60 8.13
C GLY A 43 -17.44 -15.48 7.38
N ILE A 44 -17.41 -15.70 6.08
CA ILE A 44 -18.63 -15.80 5.25
C ILE A 44 -18.66 -17.18 4.61
N TYR A 45 -19.80 -17.86 4.74
CA TYR A 45 -19.99 -19.21 4.23
C TYR A 45 -21.35 -19.42 3.58
N ALA A 46 -21.34 -20.00 2.37
CA ALA A 46 -22.54 -20.48 1.70
C ALA A 46 -22.29 -21.86 1.05
N ASP A 47 -23.31 -22.71 1.00
CA ASP A 47 -23.27 -24.00 0.30
C ASP A 47 -23.46 -23.82 -1.22
N GLN A 48 -24.00 -22.69 -1.65
CA GLN A 48 -24.17 -22.27 -3.05
C GLN A 48 -23.46 -20.94 -3.33
N ASP A 49 -23.80 -20.29 -4.44
CA ASP A 49 -23.05 -19.15 -4.95
C ASP A 49 -23.06 -17.95 -4.00
N ILE A 50 -21.90 -17.30 -3.88
CA ILE A 50 -21.72 -16.03 -3.19
C ILE A 50 -21.54 -14.96 -4.25
N LEU A 51 -22.41 -13.97 -4.25
CA LEU A 51 -22.35 -12.82 -5.14
C LEU A 51 -22.12 -11.53 -4.34
N ILE A 52 -21.00 -10.85 -4.59
CA ILE A 52 -20.65 -9.56 -3.98
C ILE A 52 -20.70 -8.49 -5.05
N GLU A 53 -21.69 -7.59 -4.95
CA GLU A 53 -21.96 -6.62 -6.02
C GLU A 53 -21.43 -5.22 -5.70
N SER A 54 -21.43 -4.83 -4.42
CA SER A 54 -20.95 -3.52 -3.98
C SER A 54 -20.78 -3.42 -2.46
N GLY A 55 -20.09 -2.38 -1.99
CA GLY A 55 -19.97 -2.06 -0.57
C GLY A 55 -18.58 -2.37 0.01
N ALA A 56 -18.49 -2.52 1.34
CA ALA A 56 -17.27 -2.78 2.07
C ALA A 56 -17.45 -4.05 2.92
N ILE A 57 -16.93 -5.17 2.43
CA ILE A 57 -17.05 -6.49 3.02
C ILE A 57 -15.73 -6.84 3.70
N THR A 58 -15.79 -7.15 4.99
CA THR A 58 -14.65 -7.68 5.75
C THR A 58 -15.07 -9.02 6.35
N ALA A 59 -14.33 -10.07 6.05
CA ALA A 59 -14.65 -11.43 6.46
C ALA A 59 -13.40 -12.13 6.98
N GLU A 60 -13.44 -12.57 8.23
CA GLU A 60 -12.35 -13.28 8.88
C GLU A 60 -12.85 -14.61 9.42
N GLY A 61 -12.14 -15.69 9.13
CA GLY A 61 -12.44 -17.01 9.69
C GLY A 61 -11.18 -17.85 9.83
N GLY A 62 -11.27 -18.96 10.55
CA GLY A 62 -10.16 -19.90 10.69
C GLY A 62 -9.78 -20.51 9.34
N VAL A 63 -10.63 -21.39 8.81
CA VAL A 63 -10.44 -22.05 7.51
C VAL A 63 -10.50 -21.05 6.38
N ALA A 64 -11.46 -20.12 6.40
CA ALA A 64 -11.52 -19.11 5.36
C ALA A 64 -12.09 -17.76 5.81
N GLY A 65 -11.62 -16.67 5.20
CA GLY A 65 -12.33 -15.41 5.27
C GLY A 65 -13.68 -15.51 4.56
N ILE A 66 -13.66 -15.91 3.29
CA ILE A 66 -14.85 -16.20 2.50
C ILE A 66 -14.71 -17.60 1.91
N SER A 67 -15.71 -18.45 2.14
CA SER A 67 -15.74 -19.81 1.62
C SER A 67 -17.06 -20.12 0.98
N ASN A 68 -16.98 -20.80 -0.15
CA ASN A 68 -18.05 -21.67 -0.58
C ASN A 68 -17.53 -23.11 -0.54
N TYR A 69 -18.26 -24.00 0.14
CA TYR A 69 -17.99 -25.43 0.12
C TYR A 69 -19.23 -26.20 -0.28
N ASN A 70 -19.13 -27.02 -1.33
CA ASN A 70 -20.22 -27.87 -1.77
C ASN A 70 -20.08 -29.26 -1.16
N THR A 71 -21.01 -29.62 -0.27
CA THR A 71 -21.06 -30.95 0.36
C THR A 71 -21.97 -31.94 -0.37
N THR A 72 -22.69 -31.53 -1.41
CA THR A 72 -23.81 -32.28 -2.01
C THR A 72 -23.65 -32.68 -3.48
N GLY A 73 -22.45 -32.59 -4.05
CA GLY A 73 -22.13 -33.18 -5.36
C GLY A 73 -22.78 -32.47 -6.57
N GLY A 74 -23.28 -31.25 -6.40
CA GLY A 74 -23.88 -30.43 -7.48
C GLY A 74 -22.91 -29.43 -8.13
N VAL A 75 -23.36 -28.71 -9.17
CA VAL A 75 -22.58 -27.73 -9.98
C VAL A 75 -22.47 -26.35 -9.30
N HIS A 76 -23.01 -26.19 -8.09
CA HIS A 76 -23.09 -24.89 -7.41
C HIS A 76 -21.94 -24.71 -6.44
N GLY A 77 -21.38 -23.51 -6.40
CA GLY A 77 -20.25 -23.21 -5.54
C GLY A 77 -19.30 -22.13 -6.04
N ASN A 78 -19.86 -21.10 -6.66
CA ASN A 78 -19.09 -20.02 -7.26
C ASN A 78 -18.99 -18.82 -6.30
N ILE A 79 -17.84 -18.16 -6.29
CA ILE A 79 -17.68 -16.84 -5.68
C ILE A 79 -17.54 -15.83 -6.81
N SER A 80 -18.48 -14.90 -6.91
CA SER A 80 -18.46 -13.81 -7.88
C SER A 80 -18.35 -12.46 -7.18
N ILE A 81 -17.32 -11.69 -7.49
CA ILE A 81 -17.09 -10.33 -6.98
C ILE A 81 -17.14 -9.36 -8.15
N THR A 82 -18.21 -8.60 -8.26
CA THR A 82 -18.42 -7.66 -9.38
C THR A 82 -18.15 -6.20 -8.98
N GLY A 83 -18.03 -5.88 -7.69
CA GLY A 83 -17.73 -4.54 -7.21
C GLY A 83 -17.51 -4.42 -5.69
N GLY A 84 -17.14 -3.23 -5.23
CA GLY A 84 -16.93 -2.92 -3.81
C GLY A 84 -15.48 -3.09 -3.33
N THR A 85 -15.29 -3.11 -2.01
CA THR A 85 -14.03 -3.43 -1.32
C THR A 85 -14.24 -4.70 -0.50
N VAL A 86 -13.45 -5.74 -0.75
CA VAL A 86 -13.52 -7.03 -0.07
C VAL A 86 -12.20 -7.30 0.63
N ASN A 87 -12.23 -7.52 1.94
CA ASN A 87 -11.09 -7.95 2.74
C ASN A 87 -11.42 -9.32 3.33
N ALA A 88 -10.76 -10.37 2.88
CA ALA A 88 -11.03 -11.74 3.28
C ALA A 88 -9.78 -12.37 3.92
N LYS A 89 -9.89 -12.85 5.16
CA LYS A 89 -8.76 -13.37 5.94
C LYS A 89 -9.01 -14.75 6.53
N GLY A 90 -8.20 -15.72 6.13
CA GLY A 90 -8.09 -17.05 6.74
C GLY A 90 -6.99 -17.08 7.80
N THR A 91 -7.35 -17.33 9.06
CA THR A 91 -6.46 -17.18 10.21
C THR A 91 -5.92 -18.51 10.77
N SER A 92 -6.44 -19.65 10.30
CA SER A 92 -6.09 -20.98 10.81
C SER A 92 -4.58 -21.15 10.88
N VAL A 93 -4.12 -21.70 12.00
CA VAL A 93 -2.71 -21.99 12.27
C VAL A 93 -2.17 -23.13 11.42
N ASN A 94 -3.05 -23.97 10.87
CA ASN A 94 -2.69 -25.03 9.94
C ASN A 94 -2.68 -24.51 8.50
N LEU A 95 -2.02 -25.23 7.58
CA LEU A 95 -1.86 -24.89 6.16
C LEU A 95 -3.19 -24.78 5.37
N SER A 96 -4.34 -24.78 6.05
CA SER A 96 -5.70 -24.70 5.53
C SER A 96 -6.32 -23.31 5.63
N GLY A 97 -5.65 -22.32 6.22
CA GLY A 97 -6.19 -20.96 6.31
C GLY A 97 -6.20 -20.25 4.96
N MET A 98 -7.39 -19.94 4.44
CA MET A 98 -7.59 -19.39 3.09
C MET A 98 -8.21 -18.00 3.13
N GLY A 99 -7.76 -17.06 2.30
CA GLY A 99 -8.44 -15.77 2.21
C GLY A 99 -9.82 -15.95 1.58
N ILE A 100 -9.84 -16.40 0.33
CA ILE A 100 -11.03 -16.73 -0.46
C ILE A 100 -10.90 -18.17 -0.95
N TYR A 101 -11.89 -18.99 -0.61
CA TYR A 101 -11.99 -20.39 -1.03
C TYR A 101 -13.27 -20.61 -1.86
N GLY A 102 -13.12 -20.87 -3.15
CA GLY A 102 -14.22 -21.32 -4.00
C GLY A 102 -14.07 -22.82 -4.31
N TYR A 103 -15.12 -23.61 -4.10
CA TYR A 103 -15.09 -25.01 -4.49
C TYR A 103 -15.03 -25.15 -6.02
N ASN A 104 -15.90 -24.45 -6.75
CA ASN A 104 -15.96 -24.51 -8.21
C ASN A 104 -15.19 -23.35 -8.85
N GLN A 105 -15.79 -22.16 -8.91
CA GLN A 105 -15.19 -21.01 -9.57
C GLN A 105 -14.99 -19.85 -8.59
N VAL A 106 -13.90 -19.11 -8.79
CA VAL A 106 -13.75 -17.76 -8.23
C VAL A 106 -13.63 -16.78 -9.41
N ASN A 107 -14.53 -15.82 -9.47
CA ASN A 107 -14.62 -14.85 -10.55
C ASN A 107 -14.65 -13.43 -9.97
N ILE A 108 -13.58 -12.68 -10.16
CA ILE A 108 -13.42 -11.31 -9.69
C ILE A 108 -13.43 -10.41 -10.92
N GLN A 109 -14.47 -9.59 -11.10
CA GLN A 109 -14.64 -8.75 -12.29
C GLN A 109 -14.58 -7.25 -12.00
N GLY A 110 -14.65 -6.85 -10.72
CA GLY A 110 -14.57 -5.44 -10.32
C GLY A 110 -14.32 -5.25 -8.83
N GLY A 111 -14.04 -4.00 -8.45
CA GLY A 111 -13.75 -3.63 -7.07
C GLY A 111 -12.28 -3.80 -6.63
N THR A 112 -12.06 -3.68 -5.33
CA THR A 112 -10.77 -3.91 -4.65
C THR A 112 -10.87 -5.15 -3.77
N VAL A 113 -10.01 -6.14 -3.97
CA VAL A 113 -10.00 -7.39 -3.19
C VAL A 113 -8.65 -7.55 -2.48
N THR A 114 -8.67 -7.68 -1.17
CA THR A 114 -7.52 -8.10 -0.37
C THR A 114 -7.85 -9.47 0.22
N ALA A 115 -7.05 -10.48 -0.12
CA ALA A 115 -7.18 -11.81 0.41
C ALA A 115 -5.91 -12.20 1.16
N GLU A 116 -6.05 -12.72 2.38
CA GLU A 116 -4.93 -13.16 3.21
C GLU A 116 -5.24 -14.55 3.74
N GLY A 117 -4.33 -15.50 3.55
CA GLY A 117 -4.49 -16.84 4.09
C GLY A 117 -3.13 -17.45 4.39
N LYS A 118 -3.01 -18.21 5.47
CA LYS A 118 -1.75 -18.90 5.77
C LYS A 118 -1.40 -19.92 4.68
N GLY A 119 -2.41 -20.70 4.26
CA GLY A 119 -2.38 -21.72 3.20
C GLY A 119 -2.37 -21.17 1.79
N SER A 120 -3.41 -20.41 1.43
CA SER A 120 -3.55 -19.78 0.12
C SER A 120 -4.38 -18.50 0.23
N ALA A 121 -4.01 -17.44 -0.47
CA ALA A 121 -4.81 -16.23 -0.39
C ALA A 121 -6.12 -16.38 -1.19
N ILE A 122 -6.05 -16.88 -2.44
CA ILE A 122 -7.23 -17.18 -3.26
C ILE A 122 -7.06 -18.56 -3.88
N ILE A 123 -8.08 -19.39 -3.73
CA ILE A 123 -8.08 -20.75 -4.26
C ILE A 123 -9.42 -21.13 -4.90
N ALA A 124 -9.33 -21.83 -6.03
CA ALA A 124 -10.42 -22.55 -6.67
C ALA A 124 -10.03 -24.05 -6.79
N THR A 125 -10.82 -24.98 -6.25
CA THR A 125 -10.40 -26.41 -6.15
C THR A 125 -10.92 -27.33 -7.26
N ASN A 126 -12.01 -26.99 -7.93
CA ASN A 126 -12.60 -27.81 -9.01
C ASN A 126 -12.89 -27.05 -10.30
N GLY A 127 -12.56 -25.77 -10.37
CA GLY A 127 -12.85 -24.96 -11.54
C GLY A 127 -11.96 -23.74 -11.65
N ASN A 128 -12.40 -22.78 -12.46
CA ASN A 128 -11.54 -21.71 -12.92
C ASN A 128 -11.36 -20.60 -11.88
N LEU A 129 -10.21 -19.94 -11.95
CA LEU A 129 -10.01 -18.65 -11.31
C LEU A 129 -9.89 -17.58 -12.40
N SER A 130 -10.82 -16.62 -12.38
CA SER A 130 -10.86 -15.50 -13.32
C SER A 130 -10.77 -14.18 -12.57
N ILE A 131 -9.84 -13.33 -12.97
CA ILE A 131 -9.59 -12.02 -12.36
C ILE A 131 -9.56 -10.99 -13.51
N GLY A 132 -10.67 -10.31 -13.79
CA GLY A 132 -10.91 -9.54 -15.02
C GLY A 132 -10.29 -8.13 -15.10
N ASN A 133 -10.35 -7.53 -16.29
CA ASN A 133 -9.72 -6.25 -16.68
C ASN A 133 -10.31 -4.97 -16.04
N GLY A 134 -11.29 -5.08 -15.14
CA GLY A 134 -11.99 -3.96 -14.46
C GLY A 134 -11.54 -3.72 -13.01
N ILE A 135 -10.47 -4.38 -12.58
CA ILE A 135 -10.08 -4.43 -11.16
C ILE A 135 -9.22 -3.23 -10.77
N THR A 136 -9.56 -2.61 -9.65
CA THR A 136 -8.76 -1.51 -9.11
C THR A 136 -7.56 -2.00 -8.30
N LYS A 137 -7.65 -3.18 -7.67
CA LYS A 137 -6.55 -3.87 -6.97
C LYS A 137 -6.97 -5.28 -6.49
N VAL A 138 -6.19 -6.33 -6.77
CA VAL A 138 -6.17 -7.58 -5.97
C VAL A 138 -4.87 -7.60 -5.17
N SER A 139 -4.89 -7.96 -3.90
CA SER A 139 -3.69 -8.15 -3.08
C SER A 139 -3.78 -9.45 -2.32
N THR A 140 -2.77 -10.29 -2.44
CA THR A 140 -2.69 -11.60 -1.80
C THR A 140 -1.55 -11.61 -0.78
N LYS A 141 -1.78 -12.17 0.41
CA LYS A 141 -0.72 -12.38 1.42
C LYS A 141 -0.79 -13.79 1.99
N THR A 142 0.37 -14.43 2.13
CA THR A 142 0.50 -15.74 2.78
C THR A 142 1.68 -15.72 3.75
N SER A 143 1.53 -16.33 4.93
CA SER A 143 2.52 -16.21 6.01
C SER A 143 3.64 -17.26 6.01
N ASN A 144 3.50 -18.38 5.29
CA ASN A 144 4.38 -19.55 5.46
C ASN A 144 5.07 -20.02 4.15
N GLY A 145 5.38 -19.10 3.22
CA GLY A 145 6.05 -19.45 1.96
C GLY A 145 5.16 -20.19 0.93
N GLN A 146 3.85 -20.05 1.05
CA GLN A 146 2.86 -20.80 0.26
C GLN A 146 2.31 -20.02 -0.96
N CYS A 147 1.25 -20.55 -1.57
CA CYS A 147 0.71 -20.09 -2.85
C CYS A 147 -0.09 -18.79 -2.71
N ALA A 148 0.30 -17.75 -3.43
CA ALA A 148 -0.46 -16.50 -3.46
C ALA A 148 -1.82 -16.68 -4.15
N VAL A 149 -1.83 -17.47 -5.23
CA VAL A 149 -3.02 -17.80 -6.00
C VAL A 149 -2.89 -19.23 -6.50
N MET A 150 -3.94 -20.03 -6.33
CA MET A 150 -3.92 -21.46 -6.67
C MET A 150 -5.21 -21.92 -7.35
N THR A 151 -5.08 -22.72 -8.40
CA THR A 151 -6.16 -23.59 -8.86
C THR A 151 -5.73 -25.04 -8.69
N ILE A 152 -6.48 -25.85 -7.93
CA ILE A 152 -6.24 -27.30 -7.80
C ILE A 152 -7.12 -28.01 -8.83
N GLY A 153 -6.59 -29.03 -9.51
CA GLY A 153 -7.34 -29.71 -10.58
C GLY A 153 -7.64 -31.16 -10.30
N ASN A 154 -8.92 -31.50 -10.35
CA ASN A 154 -9.43 -32.87 -10.41
C ASN A 154 -9.60 -33.39 -11.85
N GLY A 155 -8.76 -32.92 -12.79
CA GLY A 155 -8.77 -33.37 -14.20
C GLY A 155 -9.70 -32.62 -15.15
N GLN A 156 -10.39 -31.57 -14.70
CA GLN A 156 -11.08 -30.61 -15.56
C GLN A 156 -10.12 -29.48 -15.98
N THR A 157 -10.39 -28.82 -17.11
CA THR A 157 -9.53 -27.78 -17.68
C THR A 157 -9.52 -26.53 -16.80
N ASN A 158 -8.59 -26.51 -15.85
CA ASN A 158 -8.39 -25.38 -14.96
C ASN A 158 -7.57 -24.29 -15.63
N PHE A 159 -8.16 -23.12 -15.77
CA PHE A 159 -7.52 -21.92 -16.28
C PHE A 159 -7.44 -20.86 -15.19
N ILE A 160 -6.29 -20.17 -15.18
CA ILE A 160 -6.14 -18.89 -14.51
C ILE A 160 -6.13 -17.82 -15.60
N ASP A 161 -7.12 -16.93 -15.55
CA ASP A 161 -7.16 -15.72 -16.38
C ASP A 161 -6.89 -14.49 -15.50
N LEU A 162 -5.76 -13.83 -15.74
CA LEU A 162 -5.34 -12.62 -15.03
C LEU A 162 -5.42 -11.43 -15.98
N GLY A 163 -6.32 -10.51 -15.66
CA GLY A 163 -6.52 -9.29 -16.42
C GLY A 163 -5.33 -8.33 -16.35
N ASP A 164 -5.29 -7.42 -17.32
CA ASP A 164 -4.32 -6.34 -17.40
C ASP A 164 -4.40 -5.46 -16.12
N GLY A 165 -3.33 -5.44 -15.33
CA GLY A 165 -3.23 -4.61 -14.12
C GLY A 165 -3.38 -5.36 -12.79
N VAL A 166 -3.53 -6.68 -12.80
CA VAL A 166 -3.52 -7.51 -11.59
C VAL A 166 -2.11 -7.57 -11.00
N VAL A 167 -1.98 -7.16 -9.73
CA VAL A 167 -0.72 -7.25 -8.98
C VAL A 167 -0.83 -8.42 -8.01
N ILE A 168 -0.09 -9.50 -8.26
CA ILE A 168 0.00 -10.61 -7.31
C ILE A 168 1.24 -10.38 -6.45
N THR A 169 1.01 -10.22 -5.15
CA THR A 169 2.08 -10.15 -4.16
C THR A 169 2.24 -11.52 -3.50
N LYS A 170 3.48 -12.01 -3.42
CA LYS A 170 3.80 -13.29 -2.74
C LYS A 170 4.95 -13.08 -1.74
N PRO A 171 4.99 -13.84 -0.63
CA PRO A 171 6.19 -13.87 0.21
C PRO A 171 7.37 -14.44 -0.55
N VAL A 172 8.59 -14.22 -0.06
CA VAL A 172 9.79 -14.89 -0.57
C VAL A 172 9.57 -16.41 -0.53
N GLY A 173 9.72 -17.08 -1.68
CA GLY A 173 9.46 -18.53 -1.83
C GLY A 173 8.02 -18.93 -2.21
N GLY A 174 7.05 -18.01 -2.14
CA GLY A 174 5.68 -18.29 -2.58
C GLY A 174 5.59 -18.53 -4.09
N VAL A 175 4.53 -19.20 -4.56
CA VAL A 175 4.39 -19.61 -5.98
C VAL A 175 2.96 -19.35 -6.47
N VAL A 176 2.79 -19.15 -7.78
CA VAL A 176 1.46 -19.08 -8.43
C VAL A 176 1.25 -20.35 -9.25
N TYR A 177 0.13 -21.04 -9.02
CA TYR A 177 -0.17 -22.34 -9.65
C TYR A 177 -1.47 -22.33 -10.44
N ALA A 178 -1.44 -22.84 -11.66
CA ALA A 178 -2.62 -23.30 -12.39
C ALA A 178 -2.57 -24.84 -12.54
N GLY A 179 -3.36 -25.56 -11.72
CA GLY A 179 -3.25 -27.02 -11.63
C GLY A 179 -1.87 -27.44 -11.15
N ASN A 180 -1.24 -28.39 -11.87
CA ASN A 180 0.11 -28.88 -11.55
C ASN A 180 1.24 -28.03 -12.17
N ARG A 181 0.93 -26.83 -12.72
CA ARG A 181 1.92 -25.98 -13.40
C ARG A 181 2.22 -24.73 -12.60
N ILE A 182 3.51 -24.44 -12.44
CA ILE A 182 4.03 -23.19 -11.89
C ILE A 182 3.96 -22.12 -12.99
N LEU A 183 3.26 -21.01 -12.70
CA LEU A 183 3.13 -19.87 -13.62
C LEU A 183 4.24 -18.82 -13.44
N ASP A 184 5.10 -18.97 -12.42
CA ASP A 184 6.17 -18.02 -12.06
C ASP A 184 7.53 -18.34 -12.74
N GLU A 185 7.55 -19.16 -13.78
CA GLU A 185 8.78 -19.40 -14.55
C GLU A 185 9.06 -18.29 -15.57
N PRO A 186 10.33 -17.87 -15.76
CA PRO A 186 10.71 -16.71 -16.58
C PRO A 186 10.34 -16.79 -18.08
N ASN A 187 9.76 -17.91 -18.53
CA ASN A 187 9.36 -18.15 -19.91
C ASN A 187 7.84 -18.35 -20.11
N ASN A 188 7.01 -18.23 -19.06
CA ASN A 188 5.55 -18.38 -19.17
C ASN A 188 4.83 -17.02 -19.23
N VAL A 189 4.03 -16.81 -20.28
CA VAL A 189 3.54 -15.51 -20.77
C VAL A 189 2.33 -14.95 -19.98
N PHE A 190 1.92 -15.57 -18.88
CA PHE A 190 0.59 -15.32 -18.28
C PHE A 190 0.58 -14.49 -16.98
N ALA A 191 1.73 -14.14 -16.39
CA ALA A 191 1.78 -13.20 -15.26
C ALA A 191 2.74 -12.04 -15.59
N LYS A 192 2.19 -10.84 -15.82
CA LYS A 192 2.97 -9.69 -16.31
C LYS A 192 3.62 -8.87 -15.19
N GLU A 193 3.28 -9.11 -13.91
CA GLU A 193 4.02 -8.56 -12.78
C GLU A 193 3.78 -9.36 -11.48
N VAL A 194 4.82 -10.04 -11.00
CA VAL A 194 4.86 -10.69 -9.69
C VAL A 194 5.71 -9.83 -8.75
N VAL A 195 5.14 -9.39 -7.63
CA VAL A 195 5.79 -8.48 -6.68
C VAL A 195 6.17 -9.27 -5.43
N PHE A 196 7.44 -9.21 -5.04
CA PHE A 196 7.95 -9.85 -3.83
C PHE A 196 7.79 -8.91 -2.63
N GLU A 197 7.21 -9.38 -1.52
CA GLU A 197 7.44 -8.70 -0.24
C GLU A 197 8.89 -8.94 0.21
N PRO A 198 9.59 -7.93 0.76
CA PRO A 198 10.86 -8.18 1.44
C PRO A 198 10.60 -9.11 2.63
N ALA A 199 11.52 -10.05 2.90
CA ALA A 199 11.46 -10.89 4.08
C ALA A 199 11.23 -10.02 5.32
N SER A 200 10.16 -10.29 6.06
CA SER A 200 10.10 -9.82 7.44
C SER A 200 11.28 -10.47 8.16
N SER A 201 12.05 -9.69 8.91
CA SER A 201 12.85 -10.23 10.01
C SER A 201 11.85 -10.81 11.01
N GLY A 202 11.41 -12.05 10.75
CA GLY A 202 10.85 -12.87 11.79
C GLY A 202 11.96 -13.07 12.80
N ASP A 203 11.66 -12.81 14.06
CA ASP A 203 12.41 -13.42 15.15
C ASP A 203 12.26 -14.94 14.98
N ASP A 204 13.23 -15.54 14.29
CA ASP A 204 13.41 -16.98 14.21
C ASP A 204 13.86 -17.46 15.60
N ASN A 205 12.93 -17.50 16.55
CA ASN A 205 13.03 -18.45 17.66
C ASN A 205 12.54 -19.81 17.16
N ASN A 206 13.28 -20.39 16.22
CA ASN A 206 13.23 -21.82 15.98
C ASN A 206 14.37 -22.46 16.79
N ASN A 207 14.02 -22.89 17.99
CA ASN A 207 14.83 -23.74 18.84
C ASN A 207 14.88 -25.14 18.24
N ASP A 208 15.81 -25.36 17.31
CA ASP A 208 16.23 -26.68 16.84
C ASP A 208 17.69 -26.91 17.26
N ASP A 209 17.96 -26.95 18.57
CA ASP A 209 19.18 -27.59 19.08
C ASP A 209 18.93 -29.09 19.24
N ASN A 210 19.21 -29.79 18.15
CA ASN A 210 19.35 -31.23 18.10
C ASN A 210 20.68 -31.61 18.79
N ASN A 211 20.60 -31.93 20.08
CA ASN A 211 21.74 -32.33 20.90
C ASN A 211 22.04 -33.83 20.73
N ASN A 212 23.16 -34.17 20.10
CA ASN A 212 23.94 -35.35 20.45
C ASN A 212 25.41 -35.19 19.99
N ASN A 213 26.34 -34.95 20.92
CA ASN A 213 27.28 -35.97 21.41
C ASN A 213 28.52 -35.30 22.06
N ASN A 214 28.59 -35.48 23.39
CA ASN A 214 29.73 -35.96 24.17
C ASN A 214 31.11 -35.26 24.08
N GLY A 215 31.62 -34.83 25.23
CA GLY A 215 33.05 -34.54 25.38
C GLY A 215 33.52 -33.72 26.59
N ASN A 216 33.20 -34.17 27.81
CA ASN A 216 34.11 -34.18 28.97
C ASN A 216 34.84 -32.88 29.41
N ASN A 217 34.49 -32.35 30.59
CA ASN A 217 35.24 -32.51 31.86
C ASN A 217 35.32 -31.24 32.76
N ASN A 218 34.91 -31.48 34.00
CA ASN A 218 35.41 -30.96 35.29
C ASN A 218 35.14 -29.53 35.81
N ASN A 219 34.31 -29.56 36.87
CA ASN A 219 34.59 -29.12 38.25
C ASN A 219 34.58 -27.62 38.60
N GLY A 220 33.73 -27.27 39.57
CA GLY A 220 33.69 -25.93 40.15
C GLY A 220 32.48 -25.68 41.04
N ASN A 221 32.35 -26.48 42.10
CA ASN A 221 31.54 -26.24 43.29
C ASN A 221 31.55 -24.75 43.74
N ASN A 222 30.39 -24.11 43.94
CA ASN A 222 30.14 -23.42 45.21
C ASN A 222 28.66 -23.09 45.46
N ASN A 223 28.19 -23.56 46.62
CA ASN A 223 27.02 -23.12 47.35
C ASN A 223 27.04 -21.61 47.61
N ASN A 224 25.88 -20.93 47.54
CA ASN A 224 25.44 -20.14 48.68
C ASN A 224 23.91 -19.94 48.72
N ASN A 225 23.32 -20.71 49.63
CA ASN A 225 22.24 -20.38 50.56
C ASN A 225 21.89 -18.87 50.69
N ASN A 226 20.60 -18.51 50.64
CA ASN A 226 19.90 -18.00 51.84
C ASN A 226 18.37 -17.90 51.64
N ASN A 227 17.65 -18.45 52.62
CA ASN A 227 16.27 -18.20 53.06
C ASN A 227 15.93 -16.68 53.07
N ASN A 228 14.68 -16.20 53.08
CA ASN A 228 13.58 -16.58 53.95
C ASN A 228 12.31 -15.76 53.61
N THR A 229 11.15 -16.40 53.72
CA THR A 229 9.84 -15.89 54.21
C THR A 229 9.46 -14.42 54.05
N ASN A 230 8.26 -14.16 53.50
CA ASN A 230 7.09 -13.94 54.36
C ASN A 230 5.78 -14.03 53.56
N GLU A 231 4.95 -15.02 53.89
CA GLU A 231 3.51 -14.95 53.67
C GLU A 231 2.91 -14.07 54.77
N ASN A 232 2.07 -13.11 54.40
CA ASN A 232 0.77 -12.96 55.05
C ASN A 232 -0.12 -12.02 54.25
N GLY A 233 -1.35 -12.49 54.05
CA GLY A 233 -2.38 -11.82 53.29
C GLY A 233 -2.87 -10.52 53.92
N ASN A 234 -3.49 -9.72 53.08
CA ASN A 234 -4.56 -8.86 53.52
C ASN A 234 -5.61 -8.75 52.41
N GLU A 235 -6.79 -9.27 52.70
CA GLU A 235 -8.01 -9.07 51.93
C GLU A 235 -8.53 -7.64 52.14
N ASN A 236 -9.08 -7.08 51.06
CA ASN A 236 -10.19 -6.11 50.97
C ASN A 236 -9.85 -4.90 50.11
N GLY A 237 -10.74 -4.62 49.15
CA GLY A 237 -10.81 -3.30 48.55
C GLY A 237 -11.30 -3.28 47.11
N ASN A 238 -12.57 -3.63 46.93
CA ASN A 238 -13.36 -3.40 45.73
C ASN A 238 -13.12 -2.00 45.12
N GLY A 239 -12.78 -1.95 43.83
CA GLY A 239 -12.49 -0.73 43.09
C GLY A 239 -12.54 -0.97 41.58
N GLY A 240 -13.71 -1.38 41.09
CA GLY A 240 -13.98 -1.49 39.65
C GLY A 240 -13.85 -0.14 38.96
N GLY A 241 -12.77 0.02 38.19
CA GLY A 241 -12.61 1.08 37.20
C GLY A 241 -12.60 0.45 35.81
N ASN A 242 -13.73 0.49 35.12
CA ASN A 242 -13.79 0.26 33.68
C ASN A 242 -12.84 1.26 33.00
N SER A 243 -11.70 0.79 32.53
CA SER A 243 -11.01 1.45 31.43
C SER A 243 -11.57 0.83 30.16
N ASP A 244 -12.42 1.58 29.46
CA ASP A 244 -12.81 1.24 28.09
C ASP A 244 -11.54 0.88 27.29
N PRO A 245 -11.52 -0.20 26.51
CA PRO A 245 -10.42 -0.48 25.59
C PRO A 245 -10.30 0.72 24.65
N GLN A 246 -9.25 1.51 24.83
CA GLN A 246 -8.93 2.58 23.89
C GLN A 246 -8.77 1.93 22.50
N PRO A 247 -9.48 2.40 21.46
CA PRO A 247 -9.35 1.82 20.13
C PRO A 247 -7.87 1.80 19.75
N PRO A 248 -7.35 0.69 19.18
CA PRO A 248 -5.95 0.59 18.81
C PRO A 248 -5.61 1.79 17.94
N ALA A 249 -4.55 2.51 18.33
CA ALA A 249 -4.09 3.67 17.59
C ALA A 249 -3.92 3.28 16.11
N GLU A 250 -4.68 3.93 15.22
CA GLU A 250 -4.56 3.69 13.77
C GLU A 250 -3.10 3.94 13.37
N ASN A 251 -2.34 2.88 13.10
CA ASN A 251 -1.01 3.01 12.53
C ASN A 251 -1.16 3.71 11.17
N PRO A 252 -0.52 4.88 10.95
CA PRO A 252 -0.74 5.64 9.74
C PRO A 252 -0.39 4.79 8.51
N THR A 253 -1.32 4.74 7.55
CA THR A 253 -1.13 4.01 6.30
C THR A 253 0.17 4.43 5.61
N PRO A 254 1.04 3.48 5.20
CA PRO A 254 2.27 3.80 4.47
C PRO A 254 1.96 4.61 3.21
N LYS A 255 2.64 5.75 3.06
CA LYS A 255 2.48 6.65 1.91
C LYS A 255 3.85 7.05 1.39
N MET A 256 3.97 7.20 0.07
CA MET A 256 5.17 7.70 -0.59
C MET A 256 4.81 8.76 -1.64
N GLU A 257 5.53 9.88 -1.63
CA GLU A 257 5.44 10.94 -2.64
C GLU A 257 6.84 11.45 -2.99
N LEU A 258 7.12 11.67 -4.28
CA LEU A 258 8.37 12.32 -4.71
C LEU A 258 8.22 13.83 -4.74
N ASN A 259 9.26 14.56 -4.35
CA ASN A 259 9.29 16.01 -4.46
C ASN A 259 9.34 16.53 -5.92
N ALA A 260 9.47 15.63 -6.89
CA ALA A 260 9.35 15.92 -8.32
C ALA A 260 8.90 14.67 -9.09
N SER A 261 7.98 14.86 -10.05
CA SER A 261 7.59 13.80 -11.01
C SER A 261 8.32 13.91 -12.35
N ILE A 262 8.95 15.07 -12.62
CA ILE A 262 9.76 15.32 -13.82
C ILE A 262 11.07 15.98 -13.40
N LEU A 263 12.19 15.44 -13.86
CA LEU A 263 13.52 15.99 -13.68
C LEU A 263 14.15 16.30 -15.03
N TYR A 264 14.64 17.51 -15.21
CA TYR A 264 15.53 17.86 -16.32
C TYR A 264 16.97 17.86 -15.82
N ILE A 265 17.86 17.19 -16.54
CA ILE A 265 19.28 17.08 -16.17
C ILE A 265 20.17 17.14 -17.43
N LYS A 266 21.36 17.73 -17.30
CA LYS A 266 22.33 17.74 -18.40
C LYS A 266 23.03 16.37 -18.51
N THR A 267 23.37 15.93 -19.72
CA THR A 267 24.21 14.75 -19.97
C THR A 267 25.46 14.73 -19.09
N GLY A 268 25.75 13.58 -18.48
CA GLY A 268 26.91 13.37 -17.61
C GLY A 268 26.81 13.96 -16.20
N GLU A 269 25.82 14.80 -15.90
CA GLU A 269 25.65 15.38 -14.57
C GLU A 269 24.95 14.44 -13.58
N ARG A 270 25.00 14.81 -12.29
CA ARG A 270 24.29 14.14 -11.20
C ARG A 270 23.34 15.12 -10.51
N CYS A 271 22.16 14.65 -10.16
CA CYS A 271 21.19 15.37 -9.35
C CYS A 271 20.89 14.57 -8.09
N SER A 272 21.12 15.17 -6.92
CA SER A 272 20.86 14.57 -5.62
C SER A 272 19.77 15.34 -4.85
N ARG A 273 18.91 16.06 -5.55
CA ARG A 273 17.82 16.88 -4.97
C ARG A 273 16.47 16.19 -5.00
N VAL A 274 16.37 15.01 -5.64
CA VAL A 274 15.15 14.21 -5.62
C VAL A 274 15.08 13.48 -4.28
N THR A 275 13.95 13.61 -3.61
CA THR A 275 13.68 12.95 -2.32
C THR A 275 12.29 12.35 -2.32
N ALA A 276 12.15 11.23 -1.62
CA ALA A 276 10.85 10.66 -1.31
C ALA A 276 10.40 11.11 0.09
N LYS A 277 9.16 11.59 0.20
CA LYS A 277 8.47 11.76 1.47
C LYS A 277 7.77 10.44 1.79
N LEU A 278 8.17 9.81 2.89
CA LEU A 278 7.63 8.53 3.33
C LEU A 278 7.02 8.67 4.73
N THR A 279 5.94 7.94 4.99
CA THR A 279 5.33 7.80 6.32
C THR A 279 5.44 6.34 6.75
N ASN A 280 6.13 6.07 7.87
CA ASN A 280 6.35 4.73 8.42
C ASN A 280 6.83 3.71 7.37
N ASP A 281 7.72 4.15 6.48
CA ASP A 281 8.14 3.38 5.31
C ASP A 281 9.57 3.79 4.90
N SER A 282 10.19 3.01 4.03
CA SER A 282 11.52 3.25 3.50
C SER A 282 11.55 3.01 1.99
N ILE A 283 12.56 3.55 1.29
CA ILE A 283 12.76 3.19 -0.13
C ILE A 283 13.34 1.78 -0.17
N GLN A 284 12.67 0.89 -0.89
CA GLN A 284 13.14 -0.47 -1.14
C GLN A 284 14.02 -0.51 -2.40
N SER A 285 13.58 0.14 -3.48
CA SER A 285 14.32 0.13 -4.74
C SER A 285 14.09 1.38 -5.59
N VAL A 286 15.04 1.64 -6.49
CA VAL A 286 14.89 2.61 -7.57
C VAL A 286 15.40 1.99 -8.86
N THR A 287 14.53 1.87 -9.86
CA THR A 287 14.80 1.19 -11.13
C THR A 287 14.65 2.16 -12.29
N SER A 288 15.60 2.14 -13.22
CA SER A 288 15.50 2.88 -14.49
C SER A 288 15.13 1.94 -15.62
N TYR A 289 14.09 2.30 -16.39
CA TYR A 289 13.70 1.54 -17.58
C TYR A 289 14.59 1.82 -18.80
N LYS A 290 15.48 2.81 -18.71
CA LYS A 290 16.48 3.14 -19.76
C LYS A 290 17.83 3.53 -19.13
N PRO A 291 18.58 2.57 -18.55
CA PRO A 291 19.81 2.86 -17.80
C PRO A 291 20.91 3.52 -18.64
N LYS A 292 20.92 3.31 -19.98
CA LYS A 292 21.84 4.00 -20.90
C LYS A 292 21.58 5.52 -20.98
N ILE A 293 20.36 5.97 -20.67
CA ILE A 293 19.98 7.39 -20.67
C ILE A 293 20.17 7.98 -19.27
N ALA A 294 19.67 7.32 -18.23
CA ALA A 294 19.88 7.75 -16.86
C ALA A 294 19.79 6.58 -15.88
N THR A 295 20.61 6.61 -14.85
CA THR A 295 20.59 5.64 -13.73
C THR A 295 20.22 6.35 -12.44
N ALA A 296 19.82 5.57 -11.44
CA ALA A 296 19.49 6.07 -10.11
C ALA A 296 20.13 5.19 -9.04
N SER A 297 20.41 5.80 -7.90
CA SER A 297 20.71 5.11 -6.65
C SER A 297 20.04 5.87 -5.51
N PHE A 298 19.89 5.27 -4.35
CA PHE A 298 19.29 5.93 -3.18
C PHE A 298 20.10 5.67 -1.91
N SER A 299 19.93 6.56 -0.94
CA SER A 299 20.47 6.43 0.41
C SER A 299 19.48 7.09 1.36
N GLY A 300 18.88 6.31 2.26
CA GLY A 300 17.72 6.75 3.02
C GLY A 300 16.59 7.21 2.09
N ASN A 301 16.09 8.42 2.29
CA ASN A 301 15.02 9.02 1.48
C ASN A 301 15.52 9.80 0.25
N LYS A 302 16.84 9.87 0.05
CA LYS A 302 17.48 10.69 -0.99
C LYS A 302 17.78 9.85 -2.22
N ILE A 303 17.35 10.31 -3.38
CA ILE A 303 17.55 9.66 -4.67
C ILE A 303 18.58 10.46 -5.47
N THR A 304 19.66 9.81 -5.87
CA THR A 304 20.70 10.37 -6.72
C THR A 304 20.53 9.86 -8.14
N ILE A 305 20.20 10.79 -9.05
CA ILE A 305 20.07 10.52 -10.48
C ILE A 305 21.38 10.87 -11.18
N LYS A 306 21.90 9.96 -12.01
CA LYS A 306 23.04 10.21 -12.88
C LYS A 306 22.58 10.17 -14.33
N ALA A 307 22.81 11.26 -15.06
CA ALA A 307 22.59 11.31 -16.48
C ALA A 307 23.70 10.55 -17.24
N GLY A 308 23.30 9.74 -18.21
CA GLY A 308 24.20 9.14 -19.17
C GLY A 308 24.78 10.18 -20.14
N LYS A 309 25.63 9.70 -21.06
CA LYS A 309 26.20 10.54 -22.14
C LYS A 309 25.21 10.77 -23.29
N LYS A 310 24.14 9.98 -23.37
CA LYS A 310 23.12 10.07 -24.41
C LYS A 310 21.92 10.88 -23.92
N ALA A 311 21.54 11.92 -24.68
CA ALA A 311 20.31 12.66 -24.47
C ALA A 311 19.06 11.80 -24.76
N GLY A 312 17.96 12.10 -24.09
CA GLY A 312 16.71 11.37 -24.23
C GLY A 312 15.89 11.37 -22.95
N THR A 313 14.84 10.57 -22.93
CA THR A 313 13.94 10.45 -21.77
C THR A 313 14.04 9.05 -21.17
N ALA A 314 14.21 8.97 -19.85
CA ALA A 314 14.12 7.74 -19.07
C ALA A 314 12.93 7.83 -18.09
N LYS A 315 12.22 6.72 -17.90
CA LYS A 315 11.27 6.56 -16.80
C LYS A 315 11.96 5.82 -15.67
N MET A 316 11.77 6.28 -14.45
CA MET A 316 12.30 5.66 -13.24
C MET A 316 11.16 5.34 -12.28
N GLN A 317 11.20 4.15 -11.73
CA GLN A 317 10.27 3.69 -10.71
C GLN A 317 10.98 3.70 -9.36
N VAL A 318 10.37 4.34 -8.38
CA VAL A 318 10.76 4.28 -6.97
C VAL A 318 9.73 3.39 -6.28
N VAL A 319 10.19 2.39 -5.56
CA VAL A 319 9.33 1.46 -4.81
C VAL A 319 9.69 1.57 -3.33
N SER A 320 8.68 1.73 -2.48
CA SER A 320 8.86 1.70 -1.03
C SER A 320 8.76 0.28 -0.48
N SER A 321 9.17 0.07 0.77
CA SER A 321 9.10 -1.24 1.44
C SER A 321 7.66 -1.73 1.61
N ALA A 322 6.70 -0.80 1.73
CA ALA A 322 5.27 -1.12 1.67
C ALA A 322 4.72 -1.36 0.24
N GLY A 323 5.58 -1.37 -0.78
CA GLY A 323 5.20 -1.62 -2.17
C GLY A 323 4.58 -0.42 -2.89
N ASN A 324 4.53 0.77 -2.28
CA ASN A 324 4.05 1.98 -2.96
C ASN A 324 4.99 2.31 -4.12
N ARG A 325 4.43 2.81 -5.24
CA ARG A 325 5.19 3.08 -6.46
C ARG A 325 5.04 4.53 -6.87
N CYS A 326 6.15 5.18 -7.14
CA CYS A 326 6.20 6.52 -7.72
C CYS A 326 7.01 6.51 -9.01
N MET A 327 6.52 7.24 -10.02
CA MET A 327 7.22 7.39 -11.29
C MET A 327 7.89 8.76 -11.40
N LEU A 328 9.16 8.76 -11.74
CA LEU A 328 9.94 9.95 -12.11
C LEU A 328 10.29 9.88 -13.60
N ILE A 329 9.97 10.94 -14.34
CA ILE A 329 10.39 11.10 -15.73
C ILE A 329 11.67 11.95 -15.75
N VAL A 330 12.75 11.40 -16.30
CA VAL A 330 14.04 12.09 -16.42
C VAL A 330 14.29 12.47 -17.86
N HIS A 331 14.33 13.76 -18.15
CA HIS A 331 14.75 14.33 -19.43
C HIS A 331 16.23 14.69 -19.37
N VAL A 332 17.05 13.91 -20.07
CA VAL A 332 18.47 14.16 -20.25
C VAL A 332 18.70 14.98 -21.52
N GLN A 333 19.38 16.11 -21.38
CA GLN A 333 19.63 17.06 -22.47
C GLN A 333 21.10 17.48 -22.54
N ASN A 334 21.57 17.91 -23.71
CA ASN A 334 22.98 18.30 -23.89
C ASN A 334 23.31 19.64 -23.22
N ASN A 335 22.34 20.55 -23.17
CA ASN A 335 22.53 21.89 -22.65
C ASN A 335 22.25 21.96 -21.14
N LYS A 336 22.91 22.91 -20.47
CA LYS A 336 22.64 23.23 -19.07
C LYS A 336 21.15 23.49 -18.86
N VAL A 337 20.60 22.93 -17.79
CA VAL A 337 19.20 23.12 -17.41
C VAL A 337 19.09 24.45 -16.65
N THR A 338 18.31 25.38 -17.20
CA THR A 338 18.04 26.70 -16.59
C THR A 338 16.55 26.97 -16.57
N THR A 339 16.08 27.79 -15.65
CA THR A 339 14.67 28.21 -15.60
C THR A 339 14.28 28.90 -16.92
N LYS A 340 13.19 28.45 -17.52
CA LYS A 340 12.63 29.00 -18.77
C LYS A 340 11.48 29.95 -18.50
N THR A 341 10.62 29.59 -17.54
CA THR A 341 9.40 30.36 -17.24
C THR A 341 9.13 30.44 -15.74
N ILE A 342 8.50 31.54 -15.34
CA ILE A 342 7.85 31.74 -14.04
C ILE A 342 6.38 32.06 -14.35
N LYS A 343 5.46 31.24 -13.86
CA LYS A 343 4.01 31.42 -13.97
C LYS A 343 3.41 31.73 -12.61
N LEU A 344 2.39 32.58 -12.60
CA LEU A 344 1.70 33.02 -11.40
C LEU A 344 0.23 32.67 -11.54
N SER A 345 -0.40 32.15 -10.49
CA SER A 345 -1.87 32.00 -10.47
C SER A 345 -2.58 33.36 -10.50
N LYS A 346 -1.90 34.42 -10.07
CA LYS A 346 -2.42 35.79 -10.09
C LYS A 346 -1.28 36.81 -10.22
N GLY A 347 -1.40 37.75 -11.17
CA GLY A 347 -0.40 38.79 -11.43
C GLY A 347 -0.63 40.12 -10.68
N SER A 348 -1.84 40.34 -10.16
CA SER A 348 -2.15 41.55 -9.39
C SER A 348 -3.31 41.35 -8.43
N SER A 349 -3.30 42.06 -7.31
CA SER A 349 -4.36 41.97 -6.29
C SER A 349 -4.60 43.29 -5.58
N THR A 350 -5.84 43.49 -5.13
CA THR A 350 -6.20 44.50 -4.13
C THR A 350 -6.58 43.81 -2.83
N LEU A 351 -6.00 44.23 -1.71
CA LEU A 351 -6.20 43.66 -0.38
C LEU A 351 -6.68 44.74 0.59
N LYS A 352 -7.42 44.35 1.64
CA LYS A 352 -7.81 45.24 2.74
C LYS A 352 -6.69 45.32 3.77
N LYS A 353 -6.37 46.50 4.30
CA LYS A 353 -5.45 46.65 5.44
C LYS A 353 -5.95 45.79 6.62
N GLY A 354 -5.06 44.98 7.19
CA GLY A 354 -5.39 44.06 8.29
C GLY A 354 -6.25 42.86 7.87
N GLY A 355 -6.55 42.70 6.58
CA GLY A 355 -7.26 41.55 6.05
C GLY A 355 -6.40 40.28 5.97
N SER A 356 -7.03 39.18 5.57
CA SER A 356 -6.40 37.88 5.46
C SER A 356 -5.24 37.87 4.45
N PRO A 357 -4.19 37.07 4.70
CA PRO A 357 -3.12 36.87 3.72
C PRO A 357 -3.64 36.28 2.40
N LEU A 358 -3.02 36.68 1.29
CA LEU A 358 -3.26 36.10 -0.02
C LEU A 358 -2.17 35.09 -0.36
N ALA A 359 -2.55 33.87 -0.73
CA ALA A 359 -1.66 32.88 -1.31
C ALA A 359 -1.66 32.97 -2.84
N ILE A 360 -0.48 33.04 -3.46
CA ILE A 360 -0.29 32.97 -4.92
C ILE A 360 0.60 31.79 -5.23
N LYS A 361 0.13 30.88 -6.11
CA LYS A 361 0.95 29.77 -6.60
C LYS A 361 1.94 30.29 -7.64
N VAL A 362 3.22 30.03 -7.39
CA VAL A 362 4.35 30.37 -8.27
C VAL A 362 4.89 29.07 -8.85
N THR A 363 4.74 28.88 -10.15
CA THR A 363 5.25 27.71 -10.87
C THR A 363 6.48 28.09 -11.68
N VAL A 364 7.61 27.47 -11.38
CA VAL A 364 8.88 27.66 -12.08
C VAL A 364 9.15 26.43 -12.94
N THR A 365 9.50 26.61 -14.21
CA THR A 365 9.72 25.50 -15.14
C THR A 365 10.97 25.70 -16.00
N PRO A 366 11.89 24.73 -16.08
CA PRO A 366 12.09 23.63 -15.13
C PRO A 366 12.26 24.13 -13.68
N ASP A 367 11.94 23.27 -12.72
CA ASP A 367 11.87 23.60 -11.30
C ASP A 367 13.26 23.65 -10.63
N LYS A 368 13.30 24.01 -9.33
CA LYS A 368 14.54 24.10 -8.55
C LYS A 368 15.25 22.74 -8.40
N ILE A 369 14.51 21.63 -8.44
CA ILE A 369 15.09 20.28 -8.38
C ILE A 369 15.94 20.05 -9.63
N SER A 370 15.45 20.48 -10.79
CA SER A 370 16.15 20.41 -12.07
C SER A 370 17.27 21.44 -12.21
N THR A 371 17.02 22.72 -11.87
CA THR A 371 17.95 23.82 -12.17
C THR A 371 18.93 24.15 -11.04
N GLY A 372 18.56 23.87 -9.79
CA GLY A 372 19.23 24.40 -8.60
C GLY A 372 19.02 25.92 -8.39
N GLU A 373 18.24 26.59 -9.23
CA GLU A 373 18.01 28.03 -9.16
C GLU A 373 16.87 28.34 -8.16
N LYS A 374 17.20 29.03 -7.06
CA LYS A 374 16.23 29.46 -6.05
C LYS A 374 15.42 30.67 -6.51
N VAL A 375 14.17 30.76 -6.06
CA VAL A 375 13.34 31.94 -6.28
C VAL A 375 13.72 33.02 -5.28
N LYS A 376 14.14 34.18 -5.78
CA LYS A 376 14.41 35.39 -4.99
C LYS A 376 13.21 36.33 -5.05
N VAL A 377 12.82 36.86 -3.90
CA VAL A 377 11.69 37.79 -3.77
C VAL A 377 12.20 39.17 -3.35
N LYS A 378 11.83 40.22 -4.09
CA LYS A 378 12.17 41.61 -3.76
C LYS A 378 10.93 42.49 -3.77
N LEU A 379 10.77 43.33 -2.76
CA LEU A 379 9.70 44.32 -2.67
C LEU A 379 10.17 45.67 -3.19
N SER A 380 9.35 46.36 -3.98
CA SER A 380 9.63 47.75 -4.38
C SER A 380 9.47 48.74 -3.23
N LYS A 381 8.56 48.45 -2.28
CA LYS A 381 8.33 49.25 -1.07
C LYS A 381 8.14 48.35 0.14
N LYS A 382 9.05 48.44 1.11
CA LYS A 382 8.95 47.70 2.39
C LYS A 382 7.82 48.28 3.24
N GLY A 383 7.20 47.45 4.09
CA GLY A 383 6.19 47.88 5.06
C GLY A 383 4.74 48.00 4.55
N ILE A 384 4.50 47.98 3.23
CA ILE A 384 3.14 47.91 2.66
C ILE A 384 2.57 46.49 2.81
N VAL A 385 3.38 45.50 2.47
CA VAL A 385 3.10 44.07 2.63
C VAL A 385 4.29 43.35 3.24
N THR A 386 4.03 42.21 3.87
CA THR A 386 5.04 41.19 4.18
C THR A 386 4.85 40.02 3.22
N VAL A 387 5.94 39.39 2.79
CA VAL A 387 5.91 38.25 1.87
C VAL A 387 6.69 37.09 2.45
N LYS A 388 6.15 35.88 2.32
CA LYS A 388 6.83 34.61 2.63
C LYS A 388 6.70 33.71 1.40
N TYR A 389 7.81 33.20 0.90
CA TYR A 389 7.80 32.20 -0.17
C TYR A 389 8.18 30.85 0.42
N ASP A 390 7.32 29.88 0.23
CA ASP A 390 7.59 28.48 0.52
C ASP A 390 8.07 27.81 -0.77
N GLU A 391 9.36 27.45 -0.79
CA GLU A 391 9.96 26.84 -1.96
C GLU A 391 9.55 25.37 -2.16
N GLU A 392 8.96 24.71 -1.16
CA GLU A 392 8.51 23.31 -1.28
C GLU A 392 7.12 23.25 -1.92
N THR A 393 6.20 24.08 -1.44
CA THR A 393 4.83 24.14 -1.98
C THR A 393 4.71 25.08 -3.19
N GLY A 394 5.71 25.95 -3.40
CA GLY A 394 5.68 26.98 -4.44
C GLY A 394 4.67 28.11 -4.15
N ILE A 395 4.27 28.28 -2.89
CA ILE A 395 3.28 29.28 -2.49
C ILE A 395 3.95 30.55 -1.99
N LEU A 396 3.56 31.69 -2.56
CA LEU A 396 3.89 33.03 -2.07
C LEU A 396 2.72 33.57 -1.25
N THR A 397 2.93 33.72 0.05
CA THR A 397 1.96 34.30 0.98
C THR A 397 2.23 35.80 1.14
N ILE A 398 1.22 36.62 0.88
CA ILE A 398 1.27 38.09 0.93
C ILE A 398 0.34 38.59 2.04
N THR A 399 0.92 39.20 3.08
CA THR A 399 0.16 39.75 4.21
C THR A 399 0.07 41.27 4.12
N PRO A 400 -1.13 41.88 4.06
CA PRO A 400 -1.30 43.33 3.99
C PRO A 400 -0.98 44.00 5.34
N LYS A 401 -0.22 45.11 5.32
CA LYS A 401 0.20 45.83 6.54
C LYS A 401 -0.21 47.30 6.54
N LYS A 402 0.19 48.06 5.53
CA LYS A 402 -0.08 49.51 5.41
C LYS A 402 -0.74 49.82 4.07
N LYS A 403 -1.58 50.84 4.03
CA LYS A 403 -2.21 51.30 2.79
C LYS A 403 -1.14 51.76 1.81
N GLY A 404 -1.32 51.45 0.53
CA GLY A 404 -0.36 51.82 -0.52
C GLY A 404 -0.26 50.76 -1.62
N THR A 405 0.65 50.98 -2.56
CA THR A 405 0.92 50.04 -3.67
C THR A 405 2.36 49.55 -3.58
N CYS A 406 2.56 48.25 -3.75
CA CYS A 406 3.87 47.60 -3.76
C CYS A 406 3.95 46.60 -4.92
N ASN A 407 5.11 46.55 -5.58
CA ASN A 407 5.42 45.55 -6.59
C ASN A 407 6.33 44.48 -5.95
N ILE A 408 5.97 43.23 -6.14
CA ILE A 408 6.75 42.07 -5.70
C ILE A 408 7.44 41.49 -6.92
N LEU A 409 8.76 41.61 -7.00
CA LEU A 409 9.57 41.03 -8.06
C LEU A 409 10.07 39.64 -7.65
N LEU A 410 9.76 38.65 -8.48
CA LEU A 410 10.21 37.27 -8.38
C LEU A 410 11.29 37.03 -9.42
N THR A 411 12.42 36.44 -9.02
CA THR A 411 13.53 36.10 -9.94
C THR A 411 13.99 34.66 -9.72
N ALA A 412 14.15 33.91 -10.81
CA ALA A 412 14.76 32.58 -10.82
C ALA A 412 15.67 32.47 -12.05
N GLY A 413 16.97 32.26 -11.82
CA GLY A 413 17.97 32.41 -12.86
C GLY A 413 17.90 33.81 -13.50
N LYS A 414 17.79 33.86 -14.83
CA LYS A 414 17.61 35.10 -15.61
C LYS A 414 16.15 35.51 -15.80
N LYS A 415 15.18 34.74 -15.30
CA LYS A 415 13.75 34.99 -15.51
C LYS A 415 13.16 35.80 -14.36
N THR A 416 12.30 36.75 -14.70
CA THR A 416 11.65 37.65 -13.75
C THR A 416 10.14 37.72 -13.99
N LYS A 417 9.38 37.91 -12.90
CA LYS A 417 7.96 38.25 -12.93
C LYS A 417 7.61 39.19 -11.80
N THR A 418 6.65 40.08 -12.04
CA THR A 418 6.21 41.08 -11.06
C THR A 418 4.75 40.87 -10.70
N ILE A 419 4.44 40.93 -9.41
CA ILE A 419 3.07 41.00 -8.90
C ILE A 419 2.79 42.41 -8.41
N LYS A 420 1.70 43.03 -8.86
CA LYS A 420 1.26 44.34 -8.36
C LYS A 420 0.24 44.18 -7.24
N VAL A 421 0.52 44.69 -6.05
CA VAL A 421 -0.38 44.62 -4.89
C VAL A 421 -0.78 46.02 -4.45
N LYS A 422 -2.09 46.26 -4.31
CA LYS A 422 -2.66 47.49 -3.73
C LYS A 422 -3.33 47.14 -2.40
N VAL A 423 -2.94 47.80 -1.32
CA VAL A 423 -3.59 47.69 -0.01
C VAL A 423 -4.44 48.92 0.22
N LYS A 424 -5.75 48.73 0.46
CA LYS A 424 -6.73 49.80 0.71
C LYS A 424 -7.07 49.96 2.18
#